data_AF-A0AAU7V351-F1
#
_entry.id   AF-A0AAU7V351-F1
#
_cell.length_a   1.000
_cell.length_b   1.000
_cell.length_c   1.000
_cell.angle_alpha   90.00
_cell.angle_beta   90.00
_cell.angle_gamma   90.00
#
_symmetry.space_group_name_H-M   'P 1'
#
loop_
_entity.id
_entity.type
_entity.pdbx_description
1 polymer ?
#
loop_
_entity_poly.entity_id
_entity_poly.type
_entity_poly.pdbx_seq_one_letter_code
_entity_poly.pdbx_strand_id
1 'polypeptide(L)'
;MNRTRGEDGATVLVIAGRSIDIDTATAKAHGYPAVTVARYDLPGPGALKEITADEIARTHKVRSRISHAQLDWFIRSAVDAPWAAAPIEAQLIDADPNISGELYDHAEALYDHFRTAAPRHVGVAKISKVLHLKRPGLFPILDSKVRWVRSRWRRRSSWALSASRGDAMAEESTLGSTVNKCAV
;
A
#
# COMPACT_ATOMS: atom_id res chain seq x y z
N MET A 1 5.22 44.73 20.71
CA MET A 1 4.47 44.10 19.60
C MET A 1 4.20 42.66 19.98
N ASN A 2 2.96 42.39 20.42
CA ASN A 2 2.49 41.08 20.85
C ASN A 2 2.29 40.17 19.63
N ARG A 3 2.88 38.97 19.63
CA ARG A 3 2.31 37.83 18.90
C ARG A 3 1.60 36.94 19.89
N THR A 4 0.28 37.04 19.90
CA THR A 4 -0.61 36.03 20.46
C THR A 4 -1.24 35.25 19.30
N ARG A 5 -1.29 33.92 19.46
CA ARG A 5 -2.20 32.95 18.77
C ARG A 5 -1.80 32.61 17.32
N GLY A 6 -1.69 31.36 16.90
CA GLY A 6 -1.87 30.08 17.57
C GLY A 6 -1.64 28.98 16.53
N GLU A 7 -0.85 27.97 16.91
CA GLU A 7 -0.78 26.66 16.26
C GLU A 7 -0.34 25.74 17.38
N ASP A 8 -1.30 25.15 18.09
CA ASP A 8 -1.05 23.88 18.78
C ASP A 8 -0.68 22.89 17.67
N GLY A 9 0.60 22.83 17.32
CA GLY A 9 1.12 21.90 16.34
C GLY A 9 0.65 20.51 16.73
N ALA A 10 0.01 19.80 15.81
CA ALA A 10 -0.61 18.51 16.09
C ALA A 10 0.39 17.59 16.83
N THR A 11 0.17 17.41 18.13
CA THR A 11 1.02 16.59 19.01
C THR A 11 0.80 15.10 18.76
N VAL A 12 -0.23 14.76 17.99
CA VAL A 12 -0.65 13.41 17.66
C VAL A 12 -0.91 13.29 16.17
N LEU A 13 -0.26 12.32 15.55
CA LEU A 13 -0.48 11.88 14.19
C LEU A 13 -1.43 10.67 14.21
N VAL A 14 -2.47 10.66 13.37
CA VAL A 14 -3.36 9.49 13.24
C VAL A 14 -3.05 8.78 11.93
N ILE A 15 -2.51 7.56 12.02
CA ILE A 15 -2.22 6.71 10.85
C ILE A 15 -3.10 5.47 10.92
N ALA A 16 -3.98 5.28 9.93
CA ALA A 16 -4.86 4.11 9.82
C ALA A 16 -5.64 3.81 11.13
N GLY A 17 -6.22 4.85 11.73
CA GLY A 17 -6.99 4.75 12.98
C GLY A 17 -6.15 4.55 14.24
N ARG A 18 -4.82 4.63 14.14
CA ARG A 18 -3.90 4.57 15.28
C ARG A 18 -3.29 5.93 15.53
N SER A 19 -3.53 6.45 16.72
CA SER A 19 -2.86 7.65 17.22
C SER A 19 -1.42 7.32 17.63
N ILE A 20 -0.47 8.15 17.19
CA ILE A 20 0.93 8.13 17.61
C ILE A 20 1.33 9.56 17.92
N ASP A 21 1.97 9.80 19.07
CA ASP A 21 2.50 11.13 19.37
C ASP A 21 3.66 11.48 18.43
N ILE A 22 3.82 12.78 18.15
CA ILE A 22 4.79 13.26 17.16
C ILE A 22 6.23 12.92 17.53
N ASP A 23 6.56 12.89 18.82
CA ASP A 23 7.90 12.56 19.30
C ASP A 23 8.22 11.09 19.08
N THR A 24 7.26 10.18 19.36
CA THR A 24 7.39 8.76 19.07
C THR A 24 7.42 8.48 17.58
N ALA A 25 6.65 9.21 16.76
CA ALA A 25 6.72 9.10 15.31
C ALA A 25 8.12 9.52 14.79
N THR A 26 8.63 10.64 15.29
CA THR A 26 9.96 11.17 14.96
C THR A 26 11.07 10.22 15.40
N ALA A 27 11.00 9.70 16.63
CA ALA A 27 11.96 8.72 17.14
C ALA A 27 11.96 7.42 16.32
N LYS A 28 10.78 6.94 15.91
CA LYS A 28 10.69 5.79 14.98
C LYS A 28 11.29 6.11 13.62
N ALA A 29 11.04 7.30 13.07
CA ALA A 29 11.63 7.74 11.81
C ALA A 29 13.16 7.77 11.88
N HIS A 30 13.74 8.30 12.97
CA HIS A 30 15.18 8.26 13.22
C HIS A 30 15.75 6.86 13.44
N GLY A 31 14.92 5.91 13.89
CA GLY A 31 15.29 4.50 14.00
C GLY A 31 15.43 3.77 12.66
N TYR A 32 14.91 4.34 11.57
CA TYR A 32 15.18 3.82 10.23
C TYR A 32 16.58 4.24 9.78
N PRO A 33 17.26 3.42 8.94
CA PRO A 33 18.50 3.85 8.32
C PRO A 33 18.29 5.19 7.61
N ALA A 34 18.96 6.25 8.09
CA ALA A 34 18.81 7.62 7.56
C ALA A 34 18.97 7.69 6.03
N VAL A 35 19.75 6.76 5.48
CA VAL A 35 20.01 6.57 4.06
C VAL A 35 18.74 6.24 3.26
N THR A 36 17.77 5.52 3.81
CA THR A 36 16.57 5.11 3.07
C THR A 36 15.65 6.29 2.83
N VAL A 37 15.25 7.00 3.90
CA VAL A 37 14.36 8.17 3.78
C VAL A 37 15.02 9.25 2.94
N ALA A 38 16.31 9.54 3.19
CA ALA A 38 17.00 10.61 2.49
C ALA A 38 17.22 10.33 0.99
N ARG A 39 17.39 9.07 0.59
CA ARG A 39 17.70 8.73 -0.81
C ARG A 39 16.51 8.18 -1.59
N TYR A 40 15.46 7.70 -0.92
CA TYR A 40 14.25 7.22 -1.59
C TYR A 40 13.19 8.33 -1.66
N ASP A 41 12.74 8.82 -0.50
CA ASP A 41 11.56 9.70 -0.41
C ASP A 41 11.89 11.19 -0.67
N LEU A 42 12.93 11.74 -0.04
CA LEU A 42 13.20 13.19 -0.07
C LEU A 42 13.41 13.81 -1.46
N PRO A 43 14.03 13.13 -2.47
CA PRO A 43 14.23 13.76 -3.77
C PRO A 43 12.93 13.96 -4.57
N GLY A 44 11.80 13.48 -4.06
CA GLY A 44 10.48 13.68 -4.68
C GLY A 44 10.31 12.90 -5.99
N PRO A 45 9.21 13.15 -6.71
CA PRO A 45 8.81 12.32 -7.85
C PRO A 45 9.56 12.61 -9.16
N GLY A 46 10.37 13.66 -9.24
CA GLY A 46 11.07 14.04 -10.46
C GLY A 46 10.12 14.45 -11.61
N ALA A 47 10.53 14.24 -12.86
CA ALA A 47 9.73 14.57 -14.04
C ALA A 47 8.47 13.70 -14.13
N LEU A 48 7.27 14.31 -14.17
CA LEU A 48 6.01 13.62 -13.83
C LEU A 48 5.59 12.45 -14.73
N LYS A 49 6.13 12.37 -15.94
CA LYS A 49 5.73 11.42 -17.00
C LYS A 49 6.90 10.59 -17.53
N GLU A 50 8.05 10.67 -16.85
CA GLU A 50 9.27 10.00 -17.26
C GLU A 50 9.78 9.13 -16.12
N ILE A 51 10.54 8.09 -16.48
CA ILE A 51 11.30 7.31 -15.53
C ILE A 51 12.77 7.50 -15.90
N THR A 52 13.62 7.84 -14.93
CA THR A 52 15.07 7.99 -15.18
C THR A 52 15.90 6.92 -14.46
N ALA A 53 17.16 6.78 -14.88
CA ALA A 53 18.13 5.88 -14.26
C ALA A 53 18.33 6.20 -12.76
N ASP A 54 18.42 7.48 -12.41
CA ASP A 54 18.55 7.93 -11.03
C ASP A 54 17.33 7.55 -10.19
N GLU A 55 16.13 7.67 -10.75
CA GLU A 55 14.89 7.26 -10.08
C GLU A 55 14.86 5.76 -9.81
N ILE A 56 15.27 4.94 -10.78
CA ILE A 56 15.38 3.49 -10.56
C ILE A 56 16.46 3.18 -9.52
N ALA A 57 17.60 3.87 -9.52
CA ALA A 57 18.65 3.69 -8.51
C ALA A 57 18.14 3.97 -7.09
N ARG A 58 17.22 4.94 -6.92
CA ARG A 58 16.56 5.21 -5.63
C ARG A 58 15.76 4.01 -5.13
N THR A 59 15.07 3.27 -6.00
CA THR A 59 14.30 2.08 -5.60
C THR A 59 15.15 0.97 -4.95
N HIS A 60 16.47 0.98 -5.17
CA HIS A 60 17.37 -0.01 -4.54
C HIS A 60 17.46 0.17 -3.01
N LYS A 61 17.17 1.38 -2.50
CA LYS A 61 17.12 1.67 -1.06
C LYS A 61 15.95 1.02 -0.36
N VAL A 62 14.86 0.78 -1.08
CA VAL A 62 13.74 -0.06 -0.66
C VAL A 62 13.86 -1.49 -1.21
N ARG A 63 15.09 -1.98 -1.38
CA ARG A 63 15.42 -3.36 -1.77
C ARG A 63 14.87 -3.80 -3.13
N SER A 64 14.72 -2.88 -4.08
CA SER A 64 14.49 -3.26 -5.48
C SER A 64 15.82 -3.64 -6.13
N ARG A 65 15.89 -4.81 -6.79
CA ARG A 65 17.06 -5.18 -7.62
C ARG A 65 16.64 -5.12 -9.09
N ILE A 66 16.66 -3.91 -9.65
CA ILE A 66 16.34 -3.66 -11.06
C ILE A 66 17.66 -3.63 -11.84
N SER A 67 17.80 -4.51 -12.83
CA SER A 67 18.97 -4.54 -13.72
C SER A 67 18.89 -3.46 -14.81
N HIS A 68 19.99 -3.20 -15.52
CA HIS A 68 20.01 -2.26 -16.64
C HIS A 68 18.96 -2.58 -17.72
N ALA A 69 18.85 -3.85 -18.14
CA ALA A 69 17.82 -4.24 -19.12
C ALA A 69 16.38 -4.00 -18.63
N GLN A 70 16.14 -4.10 -17.32
CA GLN A 70 14.84 -3.81 -16.73
C GLN A 70 14.61 -2.30 -16.60
N LEU A 71 15.64 -1.52 -16.28
CA LEU A 71 15.63 -0.06 -16.34
C LEU A 71 15.25 0.41 -17.74
N ASP A 72 15.94 -0.07 -18.78
CA ASP A 72 15.67 0.34 -20.16
C ASP A 72 14.22 0.03 -20.57
N TRP A 73 13.69 -1.10 -20.11
CA TRP A 73 12.30 -1.44 -20.32
C TRP A 73 11.35 -0.47 -19.60
N PHE A 74 11.62 -0.08 -18.34
CA PHE A 74 10.81 0.92 -17.64
C PHE A 74 10.84 2.28 -18.35
N ILE A 75 12.02 2.74 -18.79
CA ILE A 75 12.18 4.00 -19.53
C ILE A 75 11.33 3.97 -20.81
N ARG A 76 11.48 2.93 -21.64
CA ARG A 76 10.71 2.81 -22.89
C ARG A 76 9.21 2.71 -22.64
N SER A 77 8.80 1.92 -21.65
CA SER A 77 7.38 1.73 -21.34
C SER A 77 6.73 3.00 -20.78
N ALA A 78 7.48 3.87 -20.11
CA ALA A 78 6.96 5.12 -19.56
C ALA A 78 6.45 6.10 -20.63
N VAL A 79 6.97 6.03 -21.86
CA VAL A 79 6.62 6.95 -22.95
C VAL A 79 5.13 6.86 -23.28
N ASP A 80 4.59 5.65 -23.34
CA ASP A 80 3.19 5.39 -23.74
C ASP A 80 2.26 5.19 -22.53
N ALA A 81 2.76 5.38 -21.31
CA ALA A 81 1.96 5.13 -20.12
C ALA A 81 0.87 6.20 -19.93
N PRO A 82 -0.33 5.83 -19.43
CA PRO A 82 -1.46 6.74 -19.28
C PRO A 82 -1.33 7.66 -18.05
N TRP A 83 -0.21 8.37 -17.92
CA TRP A 83 0.12 9.22 -16.77
C TRP A 83 -0.90 10.32 -16.48
N ALA A 84 -1.63 10.79 -17.50
CA ALA A 84 -2.60 11.86 -17.37
C ALA A 84 -3.89 11.40 -16.65
N ALA A 85 -4.27 10.13 -16.79
CA ALA A 85 -5.46 9.56 -16.16
C ALA A 85 -5.28 9.34 -14.65
N ALA A 86 -4.02 9.26 -14.19
CA ALA A 86 -3.65 9.16 -12.79
C ALA A 86 -2.75 10.36 -12.40
N PRO A 87 -3.34 11.52 -12.02
CA PRO A 87 -2.60 12.71 -11.64
C PRO A 87 -1.67 12.49 -10.42
N ILE A 88 -0.69 13.38 -10.22
CA ILE A 88 0.32 13.21 -9.15
C ILE A 88 -0.27 13.41 -7.75
N GLU A 89 -1.21 14.33 -7.66
CA GLU A 89 -1.95 14.70 -6.46
C GLU A 89 -3.00 13.67 -6.06
N ALA A 90 -3.34 12.73 -6.95
CA ALA A 90 -4.33 11.70 -6.68
C ALA A 90 -3.94 10.81 -5.51
N GLN A 91 -4.91 10.51 -4.64
CA GLN A 91 -4.70 9.71 -3.45
C GLN A 91 -5.46 8.39 -3.55
N LEU A 92 -4.86 7.33 -3.00
CA LEU A 92 -5.49 6.02 -2.93
C LEU A 92 -6.79 6.03 -2.11
N ILE A 93 -6.92 6.93 -1.13
CA ILE A 93 -8.14 7.06 -0.32
C ILE A 93 -9.35 7.52 -1.14
N ASP A 94 -9.11 8.22 -2.25
CA ASP A 94 -10.15 8.71 -3.16
C ASP A 94 -10.42 7.72 -4.31
N ALA A 95 -9.61 6.67 -4.45
CA ALA A 95 -9.73 5.66 -5.49
C ALA A 95 -10.69 4.54 -5.06
N ASP A 96 -12.00 4.84 -5.07
CA ASP A 96 -13.04 3.86 -4.73
C ASP A 96 -13.15 2.76 -5.80
N PRO A 97 -12.88 1.48 -5.49
CA PRO A 97 -12.99 0.38 -6.44
C PRO A 97 -14.43 0.05 -6.87
N ASN A 98 -15.45 0.63 -6.22
CA ASN A 98 -16.86 0.36 -6.55
C ASN A 98 -17.42 1.33 -7.59
N ILE A 99 -16.65 2.33 -8.01
CA ILE A 99 -17.06 3.31 -9.02
C ILE A 99 -16.27 3.06 -10.30
N SER A 100 -16.98 2.68 -11.37
CA SER A 100 -16.35 2.37 -12.65
C SER A 100 -16.08 3.63 -13.48
N GLY A 101 -14.99 3.61 -14.25
CA GLY A 101 -14.51 4.71 -15.09
C GLY A 101 -13.75 5.80 -14.33
N GLU A 102 -13.50 5.59 -13.04
CA GLU A 102 -12.93 6.60 -12.15
C GLU A 102 -11.47 6.31 -11.77
N LEU A 103 -10.95 7.04 -10.77
CA LEU A 103 -9.55 7.02 -10.36
C LEU A 103 -9.00 5.61 -10.08
N TYR A 104 -9.81 4.69 -9.54
CA TYR A 104 -9.36 3.31 -9.33
C TYR A 104 -9.04 2.61 -10.65
N ASP A 105 -9.95 2.69 -11.63
CA ASP A 105 -9.78 2.10 -12.96
C ASP A 105 -8.62 2.75 -13.71
N HIS A 106 -8.42 4.07 -13.56
CA HIS A 106 -7.26 4.77 -14.12
C HIS A 106 -5.93 4.34 -13.48
N ALA A 107 -5.92 4.15 -12.15
CA ALA A 107 -4.75 3.63 -11.43
C ALA A 107 -4.44 2.18 -11.84
N GLU A 108 -5.48 1.35 -12.02
CA GLU A 108 -5.36 -0.02 -12.50
C GLU A 108 -4.83 -0.05 -13.94
N ALA A 109 -5.35 0.78 -14.85
CA ALA A 109 -4.88 0.88 -16.22
C ALA A 109 -3.39 1.28 -16.30
N LEU A 110 -2.95 2.24 -15.48
CA LEU A 110 -1.55 2.62 -15.39
C LEU A 110 -0.68 1.48 -14.84
N TYR A 111 -1.15 0.77 -13.82
CA TYR A 111 -0.44 -0.40 -13.30
C TYR A 111 -0.35 -1.54 -14.33
N ASP A 112 -1.45 -1.79 -15.05
CA ASP A 112 -1.58 -2.85 -16.03
C ASP A 112 -0.77 -2.61 -17.29
N HIS A 113 -0.57 -1.33 -17.66
CA HIS A 113 0.38 -0.93 -18.70
C HIS A 113 1.78 -1.51 -18.44
N PHE A 114 2.29 -1.38 -17.22
CA PHE A 114 3.58 -1.96 -16.84
C PHE A 114 3.50 -3.47 -16.60
N ARG A 115 2.38 -3.98 -16.08
CA ARG A 115 2.26 -5.40 -15.74
C ARG A 115 2.21 -6.30 -16.98
N THR A 116 1.46 -5.91 -18.01
CA THR A 116 1.09 -6.79 -19.12
C THR A 116 2.28 -7.13 -20.02
N ALA A 117 3.13 -6.17 -20.30
CA ALA A 117 4.35 -6.34 -21.12
C ALA A 117 5.62 -6.55 -20.28
N ALA A 118 5.49 -6.85 -18.99
CA ALA A 118 6.64 -6.95 -18.09
C ALA A 118 7.60 -8.08 -18.49
N PRO A 119 8.91 -7.82 -18.60
CA PRO A 119 9.88 -8.87 -18.85
C PRO A 119 9.98 -9.79 -17.63
N ARG A 120 10.55 -10.98 -17.85
CA ARG A 120 10.77 -11.97 -16.80
C ARG A 120 11.49 -11.32 -15.60
N HIS A 121 11.02 -11.61 -14.39
CA HIS A 121 11.53 -11.06 -13.13
C HIS A 121 11.26 -9.56 -12.88
N VAL A 122 10.39 -8.92 -13.66
CA VAL A 122 9.72 -7.65 -13.30
C VAL A 122 8.31 -7.98 -12.80
N GLY A 123 8.18 -8.16 -11.49
CA GLY A 123 6.90 -8.46 -10.85
C GLY A 123 6.32 -7.27 -10.09
N VAL A 124 5.13 -7.49 -9.51
CA VAL A 124 4.35 -6.55 -8.68
C VAL A 124 5.22 -5.70 -7.75
N ALA A 125 6.19 -6.31 -7.06
CA ALA A 125 7.03 -5.61 -6.09
C ALA A 125 7.95 -4.55 -6.72
N LYS A 126 8.40 -4.73 -7.97
CA LYS A 126 9.21 -3.74 -8.68
C LYS A 126 8.33 -2.65 -9.29
N ILE A 127 7.25 -3.05 -9.94
CA ILE A 127 6.29 -2.14 -10.57
C ILE A 127 5.71 -1.18 -9.52
N SER A 128 5.20 -1.69 -8.40
CA SER A 128 4.66 -0.86 -7.31
C SER A 128 5.68 0.12 -6.73
N LYS A 129 6.96 -0.25 -6.62
CA LYS A 129 8.02 0.66 -6.12
C LYS A 129 8.33 1.79 -7.09
N VAL A 130 8.28 1.50 -8.39
CA VAL A 130 8.50 2.50 -9.44
C VAL A 130 7.29 3.43 -9.56
N LEU A 131 6.08 2.89 -9.55
CA LEU A 131 4.86 3.70 -9.56
C LEU A 131 4.72 4.54 -8.28
N HIS A 132 5.07 3.98 -7.12
CA HIS A 132 5.10 4.74 -5.87
C HIS A 132 6.05 5.95 -5.94
N LEU A 133 7.21 5.83 -6.61
CA LEU A 133 8.07 7.00 -6.82
C LEU A 133 7.38 8.10 -7.62
N LYS A 134 6.59 7.75 -8.63
CA LYS A 134 5.93 8.73 -9.52
C LYS A 134 4.63 9.28 -8.94
N ARG A 135 3.94 8.47 -8.14
CA ARG A 135 2.58 8.68 -7.64
C ARG A 135 2.45 8.11 -6.22
N PRO A 136 3.17 8.71 -5.24
CA PRO A 136 3.29 8.16 -3.89
C PRO A 136 1.96 8.09 -3.13
N GLY A 137 1.05 9.04 -3.38
CA GLY A 137 -0.28 9.06 -2.80
C GLY A 137 -1.21 7.97 -3.33
N LEU A 138 -1.00 7.52 -4.57
CA LEU A 138 -1.90 6.61 -5.28
C LEU A 138 -1.44 5.14 -5.23
N PHE A 139 -0.14 4.87 -5.39
CA PHE A 139 0.37 3.49 -5.43
C PHE A 139 1.10 3.12 -4.15
N PRO A 140 0.61 2.15 -3.36
CA PRO A 140 1.35 1.66 -2.19
C PRO A 140 2.50 0.75 -2.62
N ILE A 141 3.56 0.67 -1.79
CA ILE A 141 4.65 -0.29 -2.00
C ILE A 141 4.17 -1.72 -1.68
N LEU A 142 3.96 -2.54 -2.70
CA LEU A 142 3.46 -3.92 -2.59
C LEU A 142 4.60 -4.95 -2.64
N ASP A 143 5.48 -4.92 -1.64
CA ASP A 143 6.59 -5.87 -1.57
C ASP A 143 6.15 -7.28 -1.08
N SER A 144 7.09 -8.23 -1.06
CA SER A 144 6.82 -9.59 -0.58
C SER A 144 6.46 -9.61 0.91
N LYS A 145 7.00 -8.68 1.71
CA LYS A 145 6.72 -8.59 3.15
C LYS A 145 5.29 -8.11 3.40
N VAL A 146 4.84 -7.05 2.73
CA VAL A 146 3.47 -6.52 2.81
C VAL A 146 2.47 -7.58 2.36
N ARG A 147 2.73 -8.25 1.24
CA ARG A 147 1.87 -9.35 0.78
C ARG A 147 1.86 -10.51 1.76
N TRP A 148 3.00 -10.87 2.35
CA TRP A 148 3.07 -11.91 3.37
C TRP A 148 2.27 -11.53 4.63
N VAL A 149 2.41 -10.29 5.12
CA VAL A 149 1.66 -9.78 6.27
C VAL A 149 0.16 -9.83 5.97
N ARG A 150 -0.27 -9.32 4.81
CA ARG A 150 -1.68 -9.39 4.37
C ARG A 150 -2.21 -10.81 4.33
N SER A 151 -1.47 -11.73 3.71
CA SER A 151 -1.87 -13.14 3.61
C SER A 151 -1.92 -13.81 4.98
N ARG A 152 -1.00 -13.47 5.89
CA ARG A 152 -1.03 -13.95 7.28
C ARG A 152 -2.26 -13.44 8.03
N TRP A 153 -2.60 -12.16 7.90
CA TRP A 153 -3.82 -11.60 8.49
C TRP A 153 -5.08 -12.21 7.91
N ARG A 154 -5.19 -12.35 6.58
CA ARG A 154 -6.34 -13.01 5.93
C ARG A 154 -6.53 -14.44 6.44
N ARG A 155 -5.45 -15.23 6.54
CA ARG A 155 -5.52 -16.57 7.15
C ARG A 155 -5.94 -16.51 8.62
N ARG A 156 -5.54 -15.46 9.35
CA ARG A 156 -5.94 -15.27 10.74
C ARG A 156 -7.42 -14.93 10.92
N SER A 157 -7.92 -13.99 10.15
CA SER A 157 -9.35 -13.63 10.17
C SER A 157 -10.21 -14.76 9.62
N SER A 158 -9.74 -15.50 8.61
CA SER A 158 -10.44 -16.67 8.09
C SER A 158 -10.50 -17.83 9.10
N TRP A 159 -9.46 -18.08 9.90
CA TRP A 159 -9.57 -19.07 10.98
C TRP A 159 -10.53 -18.58 12.06
N ALA A 160 -10.50 -17.29 12.42
CA ALA A 160 -11.38 -16.75 13.45
C ALA A 160 -12.86 -16.86 13.04
N LEU A 161 -13.18 -16.50 11.79
CA LEU A 161 -14.52 -16.66 11.21
C LEU A 161 -14.93 -18.14 11.10
N SER A 162 -13.99 -19.04 10.80
CA SER A 162 -14.27 -20.49 10.74
C SER A 162 -14.43 -21.12 12.14
N ALA A 163 -13.70 -20.64 13.14
CA ALA A 163 -13.81 -21.10 14.52
C ALA A 163 -15.13 -20.62 15.14
N SER A 164 -15.49 -19.35 14.96
CA SER A 164 -16.80 -18.82 15.38
C SER A 164 -17.98 -19.51 14.70
N ARG A 165 -17.83 -19.97 13.44
CA ARG A 165 -18.82 -20.82 12.77
C ARG A 165 -18.83 -22.26 13.31
N GLY A 166 -17.69 -22.83 13.65
CA GLY A 166 -17.60 -24.16 14.26
C GLY A 166 -18.24 -24.20 15.65
N ASP A 167 -18.02 -23.16 16.45
CA ASP A 167 -18.61 -23.01 17.79
C ASP A 167 -20.12 -22.77 17.72
N ALA A 168 -20.60 -21.92 16.79
CA ALA A 168 -22.02 -21.70 16.58
C ALA A 168 -22.78 -22.98 16.16
N MET A 169 -22.17 -23.84 15.33
CA MET A 169 -22.78 -25.11 14.91
C MET A 169 -22.70 -26.20 16.00
N ALA A 170 -21.76 -26.08 16.96
CA ALA A 170 -21.67 -26.97 18.12
C ALA A 170 -22.69 -26.60 19.21
N GLU A 171 -22.96 -25.30 19.38
CA GLU A 171 -23.94 -24.77 20.33
C GLU A 171 -25.39 -25.06 19.88
N GLU A 172 -25.67 -25.03 18.57
CA GLU A 172 -26.97 -25.38 18.01
C GLU A 172 -27.30 -26.90 18.14
N SER A 173 -26.28 -27.74 18.23
CA SER A 173 -26.43 -29.19 18.43
C SER A 173 -26.73 -29.58 19.89
N THR A 174 -26.40 -28.72 20.86
CA THR A 174 -26.63 -29.01 22.30
C THR A 174 -27.97 -28.51 22.82
N LEU A 175 -28.63 -27.56 22.14
CA LEU A 175 -29.96 -27.04 22.50
C LEU A 175 -31.13 -27.90 22.00
N GLY A 176 -30.88 -28.93 21.19
CA GLY A 176 -31.92 -29.83 20.63
C GLY A 176 -32.26 -31.08 21.45
N SER A 177 -31.63 -31.32 22.62
CA SER A 177 -31.69 -32.64 23.30
C SER A 177 -32.33 -32.64 24.70
N THR A 178 -33.03 -31.57 25.14
CA THR A 178 -33.58 -31.52 26.52
C THR A 178 -35.07 -31.16 26.62
N VAL A 179 -35.89 -31.49 25.62
CA VAL A 179 -37.35 -31.44 25.77
C VAL A 179 -38.01 -32.64 25.11
N ASN A 180 -38.13 -33.74 25.88
CA ASN A 180 -39.33 -34.59 25.98
C ASN A 180 -38.98 -35.98 26.54
N LYS A 181 -39.12 -36.14 27.85
CA LYS A 181 -39.50 -37.41 28.49
C LYS A 181 -39.94 -37.17 29.95
N CYS A 182 -41.10 -36.54 30.10
CA CYS A 182 -41.94 -36.61 31.30
C CYS A 182 -43.36 -36.24 30.89
N ALA A 183 -44.23 -37.23 30.69
CA ALA A 183 -45.65 -37.23 31.07
C ALA A 183 -46.38 -38.42 30.44
N VAL A 184 -46.78 -39.34 31.34
CA VAL A 184 -47.86 -40.35 31.32
C VAL A 184 -47.81 -41.46 30.27
#